data_AF-G8BY14-F1
#
_entry.id   AF-G8BY14-F1
#
_cell.length_a   1.000
_cell.length_b   1.000
_cell.length_c   1.000
_cell.angle_alpha   90.00
_cell.angle_beta   90.00
_cell.angle_gamma   90.00
#
_symmetry.space_group_name_H-M   'P 1'
#
loop_
_entity.id
_entity.type
_entity.pdbx_description
1 polymer ?
#
loop_
_entity_poly.entity_id
_entity_poly.type
_entity_poly.pdbx_seq_one_letter_code
_entity_poly.pdbx_strand_id
1 'polypeptide(L)'
;MTSSSDALVTFEPNGIPVRKKYLISLFSQFCLLFYILGIAVNSKLTFITSDHDKVAHFTVFLLESYLFVKCFEMKIIATLKWKKFTSRAKDQESLRDITYSTIMINKYQVGFVFCSIGVSVGSEFMQFILSRGRRSFDPMDMGFNFMGSLLGLSIAFLQER
;
A
#
# COMPACT_ATOMS: atom_id res chain seq x y z
N MET A 1 -21.55 -19.58 -27.20
CA MET A 1 -20.19 -19.48 -27.77
C MET A 1 -19.82 -18.01 -27.83
N THR A 2 -19.25 -17.46 -26.75
CA THR A 2 -18.63 -16.14 -26.76
C THR A 2 -17.14 -16.35 -26.73
N SER A 3 -16.53 -16.23 -27.91
CA SER A 3 -15.07 -16.16 -28.08
C SER A 3 -14.58 -14.96 -27.28
N SER A 4 -14.08 -15.19 -26.07
CA SER A 4 -13.27 -14.23 -25.34
C SER A 4 -11.98 -14.08 -26.11
N SER A 5 -11.96 -13.09 -27.01
CA SER A 5 -10.74 -12.63 -27.66
C SER A 5 -9.79 -12.20 -26.55
N ASP A 6 -8.88 -13.10 -26.18
CA ASP A 6 -7.73 -12.81 -25.33
C ASP A 6 -6.86 -11.83 -26.11
N ALA A 7 -7.22 -10.55 -26.04
CA ALA A 7 -6.42 -9.47 -26.53
C ALA A 7 -5.07 -9.61 -25.83
N LEU A 8 -4.07 -10.02 -26.59
CA LEU A 8 -2.70 -10.19 -26.15
C LEU A 8 -2.19 -8.78 -25.79
N VAL A 9 -2.43 -8.36 -24.55
CA VAL A 9 -1.88 -7.12 -24.02
C VAL A 9 -0.39 -7.36 -23.91
N THR A 10 0.34 -6.92 -24.93
CA THR A 10 1.81 -6.89 -24.92
C THR A 10 2.25 -5.92 -23.84
N PHE A 11 2.55 -6.46 -22.66
CA PHE A 11 3.18 -5.70 -21.59
C PHE A 11 4.61 -5.40 -22.01
N GLU A 12 4.90 -4.13 -22.29
CA GLU A 12 6.29 -3.70 -22.32
C GLU A 12 6.92 -4.00 -20.94
N PRO A 13 8.16 -4.50 -20.89
CA PRO A 13 8.87 -4.78 -19.63
C PRO A 13 9.19 -3.52 -18.81
N ASN A 14 8.66 -2.36 -19.19
CA ASN A 14 8.90 -1.04 -18.64
C ASN A 14 8.12 -0.80 -17.32
N GLY A 15 8.14 -1.76 -16.40
CA GLY A 15 7.61 -1.61 -15.03
C GLY A 15 6.14 -1.17 -14.92
N ILE A 16 5.67 -0.94 -13.71
CA ILE A 16 4.35 -0.33 -13.48
C ILE A 16 4.54 1.19 -13.58
N PRO A 17 3.80 1.91 -14.44
CA PRO A 17 3.94 3.36 -14.54
C PRO A 17 3.48 4.03 -13.24
N VAL A 18 4.41 4.78 -12.62
CA VAL A 18 4.20 5.48 -11.34
C VAL A 18 4.25 6.99 -11.54
N ARG A 19 3.22 7.67 -11.03
CA ARG A 19 3.13 9.13 -11.02
C ARG A 19 4.06 9.71 -9.94
N LYS A 20 5.28 10.07 -10.36
CA LYS A 20 6.37 10.56 -9.49
C LYS A 20 5.94 11.64 -8.49
N LYS A 21 5.06 12.57 -8.87
CA LYS A 21 4.59 13.65 -7.97
C LYS A 21 3.93 13.14 -6.69
N TYR A 22 3.10 12.09 -6.79
CA TYR A 22 2.42 11.51 -5.63
C TYR A 22 3.39 10.66 -4.80
N LEU A 23 4.32 9.98 -5.46
CA LEU A 23 5.36 9.20 -4.80
C LEU A 23 6.25 10.10 -3.94
N ILE A 24 6.72 11.22 -4.50
CA ILE A 24 7.53 12.21 -3.78
C ILE A 24 6.73 12.78 -2.59
N SER A 25 5.44 13.11 -2.81
CA SER A 25 4.56 13.58 -1.73
C SER A 25 4.43 12.54 -0.61
N LEU A 26 4.22 11.27 -0.94
CA LEU A 26 4.12 10.18 0.02
C LEU A 26 5.41 10.02 0.84
N PHE A 27 6.57 10.00 0.17
CA PHE A 27 7.87 9.95 0.86
C PHE A 27 8.11 11.16 1.76
N SER A 28 7.72 12.35 1.29
CA SER A 28 7.87 13.57 2.09
C SER A 28 7.03 13.53 3.37
N GLN A 29 5.82 12.94 3.30
CA GLN A 29 4.97 12.73 4.48
C GLN A 29 5.58 11.74 5.45
N PHE A 30 6.12 10.61 4.97
CA PHE A 30 6.85 9.67 5.83
C PHE A 30 8.02 10.35 6.54
N CYS A 31 8.86 11.10 5.81
CA CYS A 31 9.99 11.82 6.40
C CYS A 31 9.54 12.85 7.45
N LEU A 32 8.48 13.60 7.17
CA LEU A 32 7.90 14.56 8.11
C LEU A 32 7.38 13.86 9.37
N LEU A 33 6.74 12.71 9.21
CA LEU A 33 6.21 11.92 10.31
C LEU A 33 7.33 11.39 11.21
N PHE A 34 8.41 10.85 10.63
CA PHE A 34 9.61 10.48 11.38
C PHE A 34 10.27 11.67 12.09
N TYR A 35 10.32 12.83 11.43
CA TYR A 35 10.84 14.06 12.01
C TYR A 35 10.01 14.52 13.22
N ILE A 36 8.68 14.51 13.10
CA ILE A 36 7.75 14.85 14.19
C ILE A 36 7.85 13.84 15.33
N LEU A 37 7.90 12.53 15.04
CA LEU A 37 8.11 11.50 16.06
C LEU A 37 9.46 11.67 16.79
N GLY A 38 10.52 12.04 16.08
CA GLY A 38 11.82 12.36 16.68
C GLY A 38 11.76 13.58 17.61
N ILE A 39 10.95 14.57 17.29
CA ILE A 39 10.75 15.78 18.11
C ILE A 39 9.80 15.53 19.29
N ALA A 40 8.79 14.68 19.12
CA ALA A 40 7.78 14.34 20.14
C ALA A 40 8.36 13.62 21.37
N VAL A 41 9.65 13.30 21.35
CA VAL A 41 10.44 12.87 22.53
C VAL A 41 10.53 13.99 23.59
N ASN A 42 10.28 15.27 23.22
CA ASN A 42 10.16 16.36 24.17
C ASN A 42 8.81 16.34 24.91
N SER A 43 8.86 16.19 26.24
CA SER A 43 7.72 16.02 27.13
C SER A 43 6.61 17.09 27.05
N LYS A 44 6.93 18.30 26.59
CA LYS A 44 5.93 19.38 26.41
C LYS A 44 5.04 19.20 25.18
N LEU A 45 5.56 18.58 24.12
CA LEU A 45 4.78 18.33 22.90
C LEU A 45 3.89 17.10 23.07
N THR A 46 4.34 16.12 23.84
CA THR A 46 3.63 14.86 24.12
C THR A 46 2.22 15.09 24.67
N PHE A 47 2.03 16.12 25.51
CA PHE A 47 0.72 16.43 26.11
C PHE A 47 -0.30 16.94 25.08
N ILE A 48 0.12 17.79 24.15
CA ILE A 48 -0.76 18.29 23.08
C ILE A 48 -1.03 17.18 22.05
N THR A 49 -0.06 16.29 21.83
CA THR A 49 -0.21 15.20 20.86
C THR A 49 -1.11 14.08 21.37
N SER A 50 -1.19 13.84 22.69
CA SER A 50 -2.00 12.75 23.24
C SER A 50 -3.51 12.95 23.07
N ASP A 51 -3.99 14.19 23.18
CA ASP A 51 -5.44 14.48 23.12
C ASP A 51 -6.02 14.37 21.70
N HIS A 52 -5.16 14.46 20.68
CA HIS A 52 -5.55 14.40 19.27
C HIS A 52 -4.93 13.21 18.52
N ASP A 53 -4.32 12.25 19.23
CA ASP A 53 -3.60 11.12 18.64
C ASP A 53 -4.49 10.36 17.64
N LYS A 54 -5.75 10.08 18.01
CA LYS A 54 -6.71 9.35 17.15
C LYS A 54 -7.03 10.09 15.85
N VAL A 55 -7.18 11.41 15.91
CA VAL A 55 -7.47 12.25 14.74
C VAL A 55 -6.24 12.37 13.85
N ALA A 56 -5.06 12.47 14.45
CA ALA A 56 -3.79 12.47 13.73
C ALA A 56 -3.61 11.15 12.97
N HIS A 57 -3.78 10.02 13.65
CA HIS A 57 -3.78 8.67 13.09
C HIS A 57 -4.74 8.53 11.91
N PHE A 58 -6.01 8.89 12.10
CA PHE A 58 -7.00 8.89 11.03
C PHE A 58 -6.57 9.73 9.81
N THR A 59 -6.10 10.96 10.05
CA THR A 59 -5.74 11.91 8.99
C THR A 59 -4.52 11.45 8.20
N VAL A 60 -3.50 10.94 8.88
CA VAL A 60 -2.29 10.40 8.25
C VAL A 60 -2.65 9.22 7.35
N PHE A 61 -3.38 8.24 7.87
CA PHE A 61 -3.75 7.05 7.10
C PHE A 61 -4.69 7.38 5.93
N LEU A 62 -5.55 8.38 6.07
CA LEU A 62 -6.35 8.92 4.97
C LEU A 62 -5.47 9.48 3.86
N LEU A 63 -4.53 10.34 4.18
CA LEU A 63 -3.65 10.96 3.19
C LEU A 63 -2.72 9.95 2.53
N GLU A 64 -2.12 9.05 3.31
CA GLU A 64 -1.21 8.02 2.81
C GLU A 64 -1.91 7.05 1.87
N SER A 65 -3.09 6.54 2.25
CA SER A 65 -3.86 5.62 1.38
C SER A 65 -4.35 6.30 0.10
N TYR A 66 -4.77 7.56 0.17
CA TYR A 66 -5.14 8.36 -0.99
C TYR A 66 -3.94 8.53 -1.93
N LEU A 67 -2.79 8.99 -1.42
CA LEU A 67 -1.59 9.22 -2.21
C LEU A 67 -1.02 7.92 -2.78
N PHE A 68 -1.03 6.83 -2.02
CA PHE A 68 -0.57 5.52 -2.44
C PHE A 68 -1.31 5.06 -3.71
N VAL A 69 -2.63 5.13 -3.74
CA VAL A 69 -3.40 4.74 -4.92
C VAL A 69 -3.16 5.69 -6.09
N LYS A 70 -2.98 6.98 -5.83
CA LYS A 70 -2.66 7.98 -6.85
C LYS A 70 -1.26 7.83 -7.44
N CYS A 71 -0.36 7.09 -6.77
CA CYS A 71 0.94 6.74 -7.35
C CYS A 71 0.78 5.86 -8.59
N PHE A 72 -0.25 5.00 -8.65
CA PHE A 72 -0.46 4.10 -9.79
C PHE A 72 -1.27 4.78 -10.89
N GLU A 73 -0.67 4.90 -12.07
CA GLU A 73 -1.34 5.49 -13.23
C GLU A 73 -2.42 4.56 -13.80
N MET A 74 -2.13 3.27 -13.85
CA MET A 74 -3.02 2.25 -14.38
C MET A 74 -4.03 1.78 -13.33
N LYS A 75 -5.29 1.60 -13.72
CA LYS A 75 -6.34 1.05 -12.85
C LYS A 75 -6.11 -0.42 -12.52
N ILE A 76 -5.50 -1.15 -13.44
CA ILE A 76 -5.19 -2.57 -13.31
C ILE A 76 -3.68 -2.74 -13.27
N ILE A 77 -3.20 -3.42 -12.24
CA ILE A 77 -1.81 -3.76 -12.02
C ILE A 77 -1.66 -5.23 -12.41
N ALA A 78 -0.86 -5.49 -13.44
CA ALA A 78 -0.46 -6.86 -13.77
C ALA A 78 0.66 -7.29 -12.84
N THR A 79 0.42 -8.35 -12.08
CA THR A 79 1.44 -8.97 -11.23
C THR A 79 1.90 -10.26 -11.89
N LEU A 80 3.22 -10.51 -11.85
CA LEU A 80 3.79 -11.76 -12.34
C LEU A 80 3.46 -12.88 -11.36
N LYS A 81 2.73 -13.90 -11.81
CA LYS A 81 2.55 -15.11 -11.02
C LYS A 81 3.88 -15.86 -11.02
N TRP A 82 4.51 -15.96 -9.85
CA TRP A 82 5.63 -16.88 -9.65
C TRP A 82 5.14 -18.30 -9.93
N LYS A 83 5.49 -18.84 -11.10
CA LYS A 83 5.22 -20.25 -11.42
C LYS A 83 6.17 -21.06 -10.54
N LYS A 84 5.62 -21.95 -9.69
CA LYS A 84 6.42 -22.94 -8.97
C LYS A 84 7.35 -23.59 -10.00
N PHE A 85 8.66 -23.47 -9.79
CA PHE A 85 9.67 -24.10 -10.63
C PHE A 85 9.56 -25.62 -10.41
N THR A 86 8.64 -26.26 -11.13
CA THR A 86 8.57 -27.71 -11.18
C THR A 86 9.73 -28.16 -12.04
N SER A 87 10.85 -28.51 -11.39
CA SER A 87 11.94 -29.29 -11.97
C SER A 87 11.40 -30.65 -12.42
N ARG A 88 10.80 -30.69 -13.61
CA ARG A 88 10.76 -31.91 -14.41
C ARG A 88 11.59 -31.66 -15.65
N ALA A 89 12.90 -31.78 -15.45
CA ALA A 89 13.86 -31.90 -16.52
C ALA A 89 13.57 -33.21 -17.28
N LYS A 90 13.01 -33.06 -18.48
CA LYS A 90 13.14 -33.95 -19.64
C LYS A 90 12.24 -33.34 -20.71
N ASP A 91 12.81 -32.42 -21.48
CA ASP A 91 12.52 -32.16 -22.90
C ASP A 91 13.07 -30.78 -23.25
N GLN A 92 14.31 -30.84 -23.73
CA GLN A 92 15.22 -29.75 -23.98
C GLN A 92 15.01 -29.22 -25.42
N GLU A 93 13.84 -28.68 -25.74
CA GLU A 93 13.65 -27.98 -27.03
C GLU A 93 12.52 -26.93 -27.11
N SER A 94 11.69 -26.76 -26.08
CA SER A 94 10.65 -25.70 -26.05
C SER A 94 11.17 -24.41 -25.38
N LEU A 95 12.21 -23.82 -25.97
CA LEU A 95 13.01 -22.76 -25.34
C LEU A 95 12.48 -21.33 -25.55
N ARG A 96 11.17 -21.08 -25.78
CA ARG A 96 10.72 -19.69 -26.08
C ARG A 96 9.38 -19.19 -25.56
N ASP A 97 8.55 -19.99 -24.89
CA ASP A 97 7.33 -19.45 -24.28
C ASP A 97 7.35 -19.62 -22.77
N ILE A 98 8.10 -18.73 -22.10
CA ILE A 98 7.80 -18.43 -20.70
C ILE A 98 6.46 -17.70 -20.71
N THR A 99 5.36 -18.48 -20.74
CA THR A 99 4.01 -17.94 -20.62
C THR A 99 3.86 -17.42 -19.19
N TYR A 100 4.13 -16.13 -19.00
CA TYR A 100 3.83 -15.46 -17.74
C TYR A 100 2.31 -15.37 -17.61
N SER A 101 1.74 -16.12 -16.66
CA SER A 101 0.36 -15.89 -16.26
C SER A 101 0.34 -14.58 -15.47
N THR A 102 -0.19 -13.52 -16.08
CA THR A 102 -0.39 -12.24 -15.41
C THR A 102 -1.69 -12.28 -14.63
N ILE A 103 -1.63 -11.94 -13.34
CA ILE A 103 -2.85 -11.72 -12.55
C ILE A 103 -3.12 -10.22 -12.61
N MET A 104 -4.28 -9.89 -13.17
CA MET A 104 -4.78 -8.52 -13.27
C MET A 104 -5.49 -8.15 -11.97
N ILE A 105 -4.88 -7.29 -11.15
CA ILE A 105 -5.43 -6.86 -9.86
C ILE A 105 -5.77 -5.38 -9.92
N ASN A 106 -6.91 -4.99 -9.38
CA ASN A 106 -7.28 -3.58 -9.33
C ASN A 106 -6.42 -2.83 -8.30
N LYS A 107 -5.88 -1.65 -8.65
CA LYS A 107 -5.06 -0.84 -7.73
C LYS A 107 -5.76 -0.51 -6.40
N TYR A 108 -7.09 -0.41 -6.39
CA TYR A 108 -7.86 -0.21 -5.15
C TYR A 108 -7.87 -1.45 -4.25
N GLN A 109 -7.82 -2.65 -4.83
CA GLN A 109 -7.67 -3.89 -4.05
C GLN A 109 -6.28 -3.98 -3.43
N VAL A 110 -5.24 -3.61 -4.20
CA VAL A 110 -3.88 -3.51 -3.69
C VAL A 110 -3.80 -2.48 -2.56
N GLY A 111 -4.39 -1.30 -2.75
CA GLY A 111 -4.47 -0.26 -1.72
C GLY A 111 -5.22 -0.70 -0.47
N PHE A 112 -6.34 -1.42 -0.62
CA PHE A 112 -7.10 -1.95 0.52
C PHE A 112 -6.28 -2.97 1.32
N VAL A 113 -5.69 -3.96 0.66
CA VAL A 113 -4.89 -5.00 1.35
C VAL A 113 -3.65 -4.38 1.98
N PHE A 114 -2.95 -3.51 1.24
CA PHE A 114 -1.71 -2.91 1.72
C PHE A 114 -1.96 -1.85 2.79
N CYS A 115 -2.71 -0.78 2.48
CA CYS A 115 -2.90 0.36 3.39
C CYS A 115 -3.84 0.02 4.55
N SER A 116 -5.03 -0.54 4.27
CA SER A 116 -6.03 -0.78 5.31
C SER A 116 -5.69 -1.98 6.19
N ILE A 117 -5.26 -3.11 5.62
CA ILE A 117 -4.96 -4.28 6.45
C ILE A 117 -3.50 -4.25 6.90
N GLY A 118 -2.57 -4.17 5.94
CA GLY A 118 -1.14 -4.27 6.21
C GLY A 118 -0.62 -3.15 7.10
N VAL A 119 -0.74 -1.89 6.64
CA VAL A 119 -0.16 -0.75 7.33
C VAL A 119 -0.94 -0.41 8.60
N SER A 120 -2.28 -0.44 8.61
CA SER A 120 -3.05 -0.08 9.81
C SER A 120 -2.84 -1.04 10.99
N VAL A 121 -2.68 -2.34 10.72
CA VAL A 121 -2.34 -3.33 11.76
C VAL A 121 -0.84 -3.27 12.07
N GLY A 122 -0.01 -3.21 11.02
CA GLY A 122 1.44 -3.22 11.12
C GLY A 122 2.00 -2.01 11.87
N SER A 123 1.35 -0.84 11.81
CA SER A 123 1.80 0.37 12.51
C SER A 123 1.80 0.18 14.02
N GLU A 124 0.81 -0.49 14.60
CA GLU A 124 0.74 -0.75 16.04
C GLU A 124 1.77 -1.79 16.49
N PHE A 125 1.94 -2.86 15.71
CA PHE A 125 3.01 -3.82 15.96
C PHE A 125 4.38 -3.15 15.91
N MET A 126 4.62 -2.28 14.92
CA MET A 126 5.87 -1.55 14.79
C MET A 126 6.07 -0.58 15.97
N GLN A 127 5.05 0.17 16.39
CA GLN A 127 5.12 1.04 17.56
C GLN A 127 5.39 0.26 18.86
N PHE A 128 4.76 -0.90 19.04
CA PHE A 128 5.01 -1.78 20.17
C PHE A 128 6.47 -2.25 20.22
N ILE A 129 7.00 -2.70 19.07
CA ILE A 129 8.41 -3.14 18.94
C ILE A 129 9.37 -1.97 19.18
N LEU A 130 9.15 -0.83 18.52
CA LEU A 130 10.03 0.35 18.61
C LEU A 130 10.02 0.98 20.00
N SER A 131 8.89 0.93 20.71
CA SER A 131 8.78 1.40 22.09
C SER A 131 9.37 0.43 23.11
N ARG A 132 9.89 -0.73 22.67
CA ARG A 132 10.38 -1.81 23.54
C ARG A 132 9.33 -2.26 24.56
N GLY A 133 8.06 -2.31 24.13
CA GLY A 133 6.93 -2.71 24.97
C GLY A 133 6.44 -1.64 25.96
N ARG A 134 6.90 -0.38 25.84
CA ARG A 134 6.41 0.72 26.70
C ARG A 134 5.02 1.23 26.29
N ARG A 135 4.68 1.18 25.01
CA ARG A 135 3.33 1.54 24.52
C ARG A 135 2.45 0.30 24.56
N SER A 136 1.27 0.40 25.17
CA SER A 136 0.27 -0.68 25.12
C SER A 136 -0.36 -0.77 23.74
N PHE A 137 -0.65 -1.98 23.30
CA PHE A 137 -1.40 -2.22 22.08
C PHE A 137 -2.82 -1.64 22.21
N ASP A 138 -3.18 -0.67 21.37
CA ASP A 138 -4.48 -0.02 21.42
C ASP A 138 -5.32 -0.37 20.17
N PRO A 139 -6.33 -1.26 20.28
CA PRO A 139 -7.21 -1.60 19.17
C PRO A 139 -7.96 -0.41 18.58
N MET A 140 -8.18 0.66 19.35
CA MET A 140 -8.83 1.86 18.84
C MET A 140 -7.95 2.58 17.83
N ASP A 141 -6.62 2.62 18.03
CA ASP A 141 -5.69 3.18 17.04
C ASP A 141 -5.77 2.43 15.71
N MET A 142 -5.83 1.09 15.77
CA MET A 142 -6.05 0.26 14.57
C MET A 142 -7.35 0.62 13.85
N GLY A 143 -8.44 0.82 14.61
CA GLY A 143 -9.74 1.20 14.06
C GLY A 143 -9.69 2.54 13.33
N PHE A 144 -9.06 3.56 13.91
CA PHE A 144 -8.92 4.87 13.27
C PHE A 144 -7.99 4.83 12.05
N ASN A 145 -6.87 4.09 12.12
CA ASN A 145 -5.97 3.87 10.98
C ASN A 145 -6.70 3.19 9.81
N PHE A 146 -7.51 2.16 10.12
CA PHE A 146 -8.29 1.42 9.14
C PHE A 146 -9.38 2.30 8.50
N MET A 147 -10.14 3.05 9.32
CA MET A 147 -11.17 3.99 8.84
C MET A 147 -10.58 5.12 7.99
N GLY A 148 -9.46 5.70 8.42
CA GLY A 148 -8.74 6.70 7.64
C GLY A 148 -8.34 6.15 6.28
N SER A 149 -7.73 4.97 6.26
CA SER A 149 -7.33 4.29 5.02
C SER A 149 -8.50 4.03 4.07
N LEU A 150 -9.63 3.56 4.60
CA LEU A 150 -10.83 3.32 3.81
C LEU A 150 -11.41 4.60 3.21
N LEU A 151 -11.42 5.70 3.97
CA LEU A 151 -11.90 6.97 3.46
C LEU A 151 -10.97 7.53 2.38
N GLY A 152 -9.65 7.45 2.58
CA GLY A 152 -8.67 7.88 1.57
C GLY A 152 -8.78 7.10 0.26
N LEU A 153 -8.93 5.77 0.35
CA LEU A 153 -9.24 4.90 -0.79
C LEU A 153 -10.54 5.31 -1.50
N SER A 154 -11.59 5.58 -0.73
CA SER A 154 -12.91 5.96 -1.25
C SER A 154 -12.86 7.30 -1.99
N ILE A 155 -12.17 8.30 -1.43
CA ILE A 155 -11.96 9.60 -2.09
C ILE A 155 -11.18 9.41 -3.40
N ALA A 156 -10.09 8.61 -3.37
CA ALA A 156 -9.31 8.33 -4.57
C ALA A 156 -10.13 7.62 -5.66
N PHE A 157 -11.05 6.73 -5.25
CA PHE A 157 -11.97 6.03 -6.16
C PHE A 157 -12.99 6.97 -6.77
N LEU A 158 -13.67 7.79 -5.95
CA LEU A 158 -14.68 8.73 -6.41
C LEU A 158 -14.11 9.78 -7.37
N GLN A 159 -12.87 10.23 -7.14
CA GLN A 159 -12.23 11.21 -8.01
C GLN A 159 -11.82 10.67 -9.40
N GLU A 160 -11.68 9.34 -9.54
CA GLU A 160 -11.30 8.71 -10.83
C GLU A 160 -12.50 8.10 -11.57
N ARG A 161 -13.68 8.14 -10.95
CA ARG A 161 -14.92 7.70 -11.56
C ARG A 161 -15.52 8.82 -12.40
#